data_AF-A0A7C3WZ24-F1
#
_entry.id   AF-A0A7C3WZ24-F1
#
_cell.length_a   1.000
_cell.length_b   1.000
_cell.length_c   1.000
_cell.angle_alpha   90.00
_cell.angle_beta   90.00
_cell.angle_gamma   90.00
#
_symmetry.space_group_name_H-M   'P 1'
#
loop_
_entity.id
_entity.type
_entity.pdbx_description
1 polymer ?
#
loop_
_entity_poly.entity_id
_entity_poly.type
_entity_poly.pdbx_seq_one_letter_code
_entity_poly.pdbx_strand_id
1 'polypeptide(L)'
;LSVGGCEGNAAGEVPAARYSDLEGVFPGRFPAPPLKGDGCVDGPTGMAAFSARGPTSDGRIKPDLVAPATGLLTLSYGGELSARGLWPTGNQLYAWAYGTGMAAAAVGGGLARMRAQARAWLGREPSAALLKAFAVNNAVDLYPGQYGSERPEVPRAPNCVEGWGRFAAERFYDRGSWLKVVDDEEGLRTGEARVFRIEVEGGTELRVTLAWTDYPSLPAARLHLVNDLDLRVIGPEGDVFYPNGRDSRDPLNNVERVTLDVSGKPGLYTVEVTAWNVPFAPQPYALVIQ
;
A
#
# COMPACT_ATOMS: atom_id res chain seq x y z
N LEU A 1 6.98 -1.07 6.00
CA LEU A 1 6.43 -1.18 4.62
C LEU A 1 7.38 -0.48 3.65
N SER A 2 7.30 -0.78 2.35
CA SER A 2 7.96 -0.03 1.28
C SER A 2 6.96 0.86 0.55
N VAL A 3 7.38 2.06 0.16
CA VAL A 3 6.52 3.07 -0.49
C VAL A 3 7.09 3.44 -1.86
N GLY A 4 6.29 3.27 -2.90
CA GLY A 4 6.56 3.78 -4.25
C GLY A 4 5.98 5.17 -4.47
N GLY A 5 6.14 5.70 -5.68
CA GLY A 5 5.70 7.04 -6.04
C GLY A 5 4.61 7.01 -7.13
N CYS A 6 3.50 7.67 -6.86
CA CYS A 6 2.58 8.15 -7.91
C CYS A 6 2.81 9.65 -8.15
N GLU A 7 2.21 10.20 -9.18
CA GLU A 7 2.36 11.61 -9.48
C GLU A 7 1.62 12.50 -8.47
N GLY A 8 2.09 13.73 -8.29
CA GLY A 8 1.42 14.74 -7.48
C GLY A 8 0.24 15.36 -8.21
N ASN A 9 -0.62 16.03 -7.43
CA ASN A 9 -1.59 16.98 -7.97
C ASN A 9 -0.96 18.37 -7.89
N ALA A 10 -0.58 18.94 -9.03
CA ALA A 10 -0.22 20.35 -9.06
C ALA A 10 -0.98 21.08 -10.17
N ALA A 11 -2.08 21.72 -9.79
CA ALA A 11 -2.75 22.70 -10.63
C ALA A 11 -1.86 23.95 -10.75
N GLY A 12 -1.12 24.07 -11.84
CA GLY A 12 -0.68 25.35 -12.41
C GLY A 12 0.54 26.08 -11.82
N GLU A 13 1.12 25.65 -10.69
CA GLU A 13 2.27 26.36 -10.06
C GLU A 13 3.61 25.58 -10.09
N VAL A 14 3.65 24.36 -10.62
CA VAL A 14 4.88 23.55 -10.65
C VAL A 14 5.71 23.84 -11.91
N PRO A 15 7.01 24.20 -11.79
CA PRO A 15 7.84 24.59 -12.94
C PRO A 15 8.24 23.41 -13.86
N ALA A 16 8.36 22.20 -13.31
CA ALA A 16 8.68 20.99 -14.06
C ALA A 16 7.40 20.15 -14.19
N ALA A 17 6.63 20.45 -15.24
CA ALA A 17 5.36 19.80 -15.51
C ALA A 17 5.55 18.50 -16.31
N ARG A 18 6.70 18.32 -16.98
CA ARG A 18 7.03 17.12 -17.76
C ARG A 18 8.28 16.43 -17.25
N TYR A 19 8.41 15.13 -17.53
CA TYR A 19 9.64 14.39 -17.17
C TYR A 19 10.90 14.91 -17.84
N SER A 20 10.80 15.51 -19.05
CA SER A 20 11.96 16.15 -19.69
C SER A 20 12.45 17.40 -18.96
N ASP A 21 11.58 18.09 -18.24
CA ASP A 21 11.97 19.25 -17.44
C ASP A 21 12.85 18.80 -16.27
N LEU A 22 12.69 17.55 -15.81
CA LEU A 22 13.46 16.98 -14.70
C LEU A 22 14.91 16.59 -15.06
N GLU A 23 15.43 16.94 -16.24
CA GLU A 23 16.82 16.64 -16.62
C GLU A 23 17.85 17.19 -15.61
N GLY A 24 17.60 18.37 -15.04
CA GLY A 24 18.47 18.96 -13.99
C GLY A 24 18.46 18.20 -12.66
N VAL A 25 17.47 17.33 -12.44
CA VAL A 25 17.17 16.64 -11.17
C VAL A 25 17.41 15.13 -11.28
N PHE A 26 17.08 14.56 -12.45
CA PHE A 26 17.33 13.19 -12.87
C PHE A 26 18.04 13.15 -14.24
N PRO A 27 19.33 13.53 -14.31
CA PRO A 27 20.06 13.60 -15.58
C PRO A 27 20.03 12.28 -16.34
N GLY A 28 19.71 12.34 -17.64
CA GLY A 28 19.69 11.22 -18.57
C GLY A 28 18.59 10.17 -18.33
N ARG A 29 17.64 10.41 -17.40
CA ARG A 29 16.66 9.40 -17.01
C ARG A 29 15.46 9.31 -17.95
N PHE A 30 15.10 10.41 -18.62
CA PHE A 30 13.92 10.50 -19.49
C PHE A 30 14.22 11.07 -20.89
N PRO A 31 15.22 10.53 -21.63
CA PRO A 31 15.73 11.15 -22.85
C PRO A 31 14.83 10.97 -24.09
N ALA A 32 13.87 10.04 -24.04
CA ALA A 32 13.08 9.61 -25.20
C ALA A 32 11.57 9.47 -24.87
N PRO A 33 10.68 9.59 -25.89
CA PRO A 33 9.26 9.27 -25.75
C PRO A 33 9.03 7.79 -25.32
N PRO A 34 7.88 7.48 -24.68
CA PRO A 34 6.79 8.42 -24.37
C PRO A 34 7.12 9.34 -23.18
N LEU A 35 7.96 8.88 -22.24
CA LEU A 35 8.23 9.59 -20.97
C LEU A 35 8.72 11.02 -21.17
N LYS A 36 9.61 11.28 -22.13
CA LYS A 36 10.16 12.63 -22.36
C LYS A 36 9.09 13.71 -22.48
N GLY A 37 8.02 13.44 -23.23
CA GLY A 37 6.96 14.40 -23.49
C GLY A 37 5.83 14.38 -22.46
N ASP A 38 5.84 13.40 -21.57
CA ASP A 38 4.74 13.10 -20.68
C ASP A 38 4.74 14.02 -19.46
N GLY A 39 3.54 14.32 -18.95
CA GLY A 39 3.40 15.06 -17.72
C GLY A 39 3.94 14.27 -16.54
N CYS A 40 4.40 14.96 -15.50
CA CYS A 40 4.86 14.32 -14.27
C CYS A 40 4.11 14.81 -13.03
N VAL A 41 3.04 15.58 -13.20
CA VAL A 41 2.17 16.12 -12.13
C VAL A 41 0.69 16.13 -12.58
N ASP A 42 0.32 15.16 -13.43
CA ASP A 42 -1.00 15.13 -14.09
C ASP A 42 -2.09 14.51 -13.19
N GLY A 43 -1.70 13.99 -12.04
CA GLY A 43 -2.59 13.57 -10.96
C GLY A 43 -2.19 12.24 -10.32
N PRO A 44 -2.70 11.92 -9.12
CA PRO A 44 -2.21 10.81 -8.30
C PRO A 44 -2.61 9.42 -8.80
N THR A 45 -3.30 9.34 -9.93
CA THR A 45 -3.58 8.10 -10.66
C THR A 45 -2.42 7.69 -11.57
N GLY A 46 -1.60 8.63 -12.02
CA GLY A 46 -0.39 8.35 -12.80
C GLY A 46 0.74 7.83 -11.94
N MET A 47 1.54 6.90 -12.44
CA MET A 47 2.70 6.41 -11.71
C MET A 47 3.92 7.25 -11.99
N ALA A 48 4.62 7.69 -10.94
CA ALA A 48 5.86 8.45 -11.12
C ALA A 48 6.87 7.58 -11.89
N ALA A 49 7.37 8.03 -13.04
CA ALA A 49 8.17 7.21 -13.96
C ALA A 49 9.47 6.68 -13.33
N PHE A 50 10.00 7.36 -12.30
CA PHE A 50 11.18 6.92 -11.56
C PHE A 50 10.88 5.91 -10.43
N SER A 51 9.61 5.70 -10.07
CA SER A 51 9.24 4.77 -9.00
C SER A 51 9.68 3.37 -9.39
N ALA A 52 10.28 2.64 -8.45
CA ALA A 52 10.61 1.24 -8.66
C ALA A 52 9.32 0.39 -8.71
N ARG A 53 9.37 -0.69 -9.48
CA ARG A 53 8.28 -1.65 -9.64
C ARG A 53 8.84 -2.99 -9.20
N GLY A 54 8.00 -3.77 -8.53
CA GLY A 54 8.32 -5.14 -8.20
C GLY A 54 8.22 -6.07 -9.42
N PRO A 55 8.09 -7.38 -9.18
CA PRO A 55 8.14 -8.01 -7.86
C PRO A 55 9.54 -7.91 -7.23
N THR A 56 9.67 -8.32 -5.96
CA THR A 56 10.99 -8.67 -5.41
C THR A 56 11.59 -9.86 -6.17
N SER A 57 12.87 -10.15 -5.94
CA SER A 57 13.55 -11.31 -6.54
C SER A 57 12.89 -12.67 -6.24
N ASP A 58 12.15 -12.76 -5.12
CA ASP A 58 11.38 -13.95 -4.74
C ASP A 58 9.89 -13.89 -5.10
N GLY A 59 9.45 -12.87 -5.85
CA GLY A 59 8.10 -12.80 -6.40
C GLY A 59 7.06 -12.05 -5.54
N ARG A 60 7.45 -11.47 -4.40
CA ARG A 60 6.54 -10.71 -3.53
C ARG A 60 6.15 -9.37 -4.15
N ILE A 61 4.97 -8.91 -3.76
CA ILE A 61 4.41 -7.64 -4.21
C ILE A 61 5.15 -6.50 -3.51
N LYS A 62 5.84 -5.69 -4.32
CA LYS A 62 6.44 -4.42 -3.91
C LYS A 62 6.22 -3.35 -4.99
N PRO A 63 6.03 -2.06 -4.62
CA PRO A 63 5.95 -1.54 -3.24
C PRO A 63 4.72 -2.06 -2.48
N ASP A 64 4.58 -1.76 -1.18
CA ASP A 64 3.35 -2.10 -0.45
C ASP A 64 2.26 -1.07 -0.79
N LEU A 65 2.65 0.21 -0.87
CA LEU A 65 1.76 1.34 -1.18
C LEU A 65 2.48 2.32 -2.08
N VAL A 66 1.72 3.20 -2.71
CA VAL A 66 2.24 4.41 -3.36
C VAL A 66 1.69 5.67 -2.71
N ALA A 67 2.40 6.77 -2.88
CA ALA A 67 1.93 8.11 -2.53
C ALA A 67 2.54 9.13 -3.49
N PRO A 68 1.99 10.36 -3.56
CA PRO A 68 2.56 11.42 -4.38
C PRO A 68 4.08 11.56 -4.17
N ALA A 69 4.81 11.62 -5.27
CA ALA A 69 6.27 11.66 -5.28
C ALA A 69 6.83 12.72 -6.22
N THR A 70 6.00 13.45 -6.95
CA THR A 70 6.41 14.48 -7.91
C THR A 70 5.76 15.81 -7.57
N GLY A 71 6.48 16.91 -7.82
CA GLY A 71 5.93 18.26 -7.66
C GLY A 71 5.48 18.59 -6.24
N LEU A 72 6.18 18.11 -5.22
CA LEU A 72 5.81 18.34 -3.82
C LEU A 72 6.54 19.53 -3.24
N LEU A 73 5.81 20.54 -2.74
CA LEU A 73 6.43 21.66 -2.05
C LEU A 73 6.98 21.19 -0.69
N THR A 74 8.25 21.43 -0.44
CA THR A 74 8.92 21.06 0.82
C THR A 74 9.79 22.20 1.33
N LEU A 75 10.15 22.13 2.61
CA LEU A 75 11.06 23.09 3.23
C LEU A 75 12.48 22.87 2.70
N SER A 76 13.15 23.96 2.36
CA SER A 76 14.56 23.98 2.00
C SER A 76 15.25 24.95 2.95
N TYR A 77 16.31 24.52 3.63
CA TYR A 77 17.07 25.39 4.52
C TYR A 77 18.57 25.08 4.40
N GLY A 78 19.39 26.11 4.27
CA GLY A 78 20.84 26.00 4.49
C GLY A 78 21.77 25.95 3.27
N GLY A 79 21.34 26.25 2.04
CA GLY A 79 22.29 26.42 0.92
C GLY A 79 21.73 26.16 -0.48
N GLU A 80 22.62 26.14 -1.48
CA GLU A 80 22.27 25.88 -2.89
C GLU A 80 21.50 24.57 -3.06
N LEU A 81 20.46 24.61 -3.87
CA LEU A 81 19.67 23.46 -4.34
C LEU A 81 20.55 22.55 -5.21
N SER A 82 21.44 21.81 -4.56
CA SER A 82 22.44 20.94 -5.18
C SER A 82 22.07 19.46 -5.04
N ALA A 83 20.97 19.14 -4.35
CA ALA A 83 20.53 17.78 -4.15
C ALA A 83 19.66 17.29 -5.31
N ARG A 84 19.94 16.09 -5.80
CA ARG A 84 19.07 15.39 -6.75
C ARG A 84 17.68 15.22 -6.13
N GLY A 85 16.65 15.38 -6.95
CA GLY A 85 15.26 15.39 -6.50
C GLY A 85 14.71 16.75 -6.10
N LEU A 86 15.51 17.83 -6.04
CA LEU A 86 15.02 19.16 -5.65
C LEU A 86 15.06 20.16 -6.80
N TRP A 87 14.04 21.00 -6.88
CA TRP A 87 13.88 22.04 -7.89
C TRP A 87 13.56 23.40 -7.23
N PRO A 88 14.22 24.50 -7.62
CA PRO A 88 14.02 25.82 -7.03
C PRO A 88 12.61 26.38 -7.20
N THR A 89 12.07 26.97 -6.14
CA THR A 89 10.85 27.80 -6.20
C THR A 89 11.15 29.29 -6.44
N GLY A 90 12.42 29.69 -6.29
CA GLY A 90 12.83 31.10 -6.17
C GLY A 90 12.78 31.65 -4.73
N ASN A 91 12.14 30.93 -3.80
CA ASN A 91 12.20 31.21 -2.36
C ASN A 91 13.24 30.31 -1.68
N GLN A 92 14.14 30.89 -0.89
CA GLN A 92 15.21 30.15 -0.20
C GLN A 92 14.69 29.17 0.88
N LEU A 93 13.45 29.35 1.33
CA LEU A 93 12.82 28.50 2.34
C LEU A 93 12.08 27.28 1.76
N TYR A 94 11.90 27.21 0.43
CA TYR A 94 11.08 26.18 -0.20
C TYR A 94 11.66 25.63 -1.50
N ALA A 95 11.45 24.35 -1.73
CA ALA A 95 11.80 23.66 -2.97
C ALA A 95 10.66 22.76 -3.42
N TRP A 96 10.56 22.54 -4.73
CA TRP A 96 9.76 21.45 -5.28
C TRP A 96 10.59 20.15 -5.23
N ALA A 97 10.01 19.09 -4.69
CA ALA A 97 10.68 17.83 -4.47
C ALA A 97 10.08 16.69 -5.30
N TYR A 98 10.97 15.84 -5.79
CA TYR A 98 10.70 14.69 -6.63
C TYR A 98 11.48 13.49 -6.13
N GLY A 99 10.80 12.38 -5.88
CA GLY A 99 11.40 11.14 -5.46
C GLY A 99 10.51 10.35 -4.53
N THR A 100 10.65 9.02 -4.54
CA THR A 100 9.91 8.11 -3.66
C THR A 100 10.22 8.34 -2.17
N GLY A 101 11.34 9.00 -1.83
CA GLY A 101 11.61 9.47 -0.47
C GLY A 101 10.56 10.44 0.05
N MET A 102 10.00 11.29 -0.82
CA MET A 102 8.91 12.21 -0.45
C MET A 102 7.61 11.45 -0.17
N ALA A 103 7.29 10.47 -1.01
CA ALA A 103 6.17 9.57 -0.79
C ALA A 103 6.32 8.80 0.54
N ALA A 104 7.52 8.29 0.83
CA ALA A 104 7.80 7.59 2.08
C ALA A 104 7.63 8.49 3.31
N ALA A 105 8.08 9.75 3.24
CA ALA A 105 7.90 10.74 4.30
C ALA A 105 6.42 11.06 4.53
N ALA A 106 5.64 11.25 3.47
CA ALA A 106 4.20 11.50 3.55
C ALA A 106 3.45 10.33 4.21
N VAL A 107 3.73 9.10 3.77
CA VAL A 107 3.15 7.89 4.38
C VAL A 107 3.60 7.75 5.84
N GLY A 108 4.87 8.03 6.15
CA GLY A 108 5.39 8.01 7.52
C GLY A 108 4.66 8.97 8.46
N GLY A 109 4.41 10.21 8.01
CA GLY A 109 3.62 11.19 8.75
C GLY A 109 2.17 10.74 8.96
N GLY A 110 1.54 10.18 7.93
CA GLY A 110 0.19 9.61 8.04
C GLY A 110 0.11 8.46 9.04
N LEU A 111 1.05 7.51 8.96
CA LEU A 111 1.14 6.38 9.90
C LEU A 111 1.41 6.84 11.34
N ALA A 112 2.19 7.91 11.55
CA ALA A 112 2.39 8.47 12.89
C ALA A 112 1.07 8.98 13.49
N ARG A 113 0.23 9.64 12.68
CA ARG A 113 -1.10 10.08 13.12
C ARG A 113 -2.05 8.91 13.36
N MET A 114 -2.05 7.91 12.48
CA MET A 114 -2.83 6.67 12.66
C MET A 114 -2.41 5.96 13.94
N ARG A 115 -1.10 5.86 14.23
CA ARG A 115 -0.57 5.25 15.46
C ARG A 115 -1.06 5.94 16.71
N ALA A 116 -1.00 7.26 16.77
CA ALA A 116 -1.48 8.03 17.91
C ALA A 116 -2.97 7.76 18.18
N GLN A 117 -3.79 7.72 17.12
CA GLN A 117 -5.22 7.45 17.21
C GLN A 117 -5.53 6.00 17.58
N ALA A 118 -4.85 5.03 16.96
CA ALA A 118 -5.00 3.61 17.26
C ALA A 118 -4.62 3.32 18.71
N ARG A 119 -3.55 3.93 19.23
CA ARG A 119 -3.16 3.83 20.64
C ARG A 119 -4.25 4.35 21.59
N ALA A 120 -4.83 5.51 21.27
CA ALA A 120 -5.90 6.08 22.08
C ALA A 120 -7.15 5.17 22.10
N TRP A 121 -7.46 4.51 20.98
CA TRP A 121 -8.57 3.56 20.90
C TRP A 121 -8.28 2.23 21.62
N LEU A 122 -7.09 1.64 21.42
CA LEU A 122 -6.73 0.34 22.00
C LEU A 122 -6.41 0.41 23.49
N GLY A 123 -6.03 1.58 24.01
CA GLY A 123 -5.47 1.71 25.36
C GLY A 123 -4.07 1.11 25.52
N ARG A 124 -3.44 0.70 24.41
CA ARG A 124 -2.06 0.17 24.33
C ARG A 124 -1.41 0.57 23.01
N GLU A 125 -0.10 0.37 22.90
CA GLU A 125 0.61 0.58 21.65
C GLU A 125 0.12 -0.42 20.57
N PRO A 126 -0.27 0.04 19.37
CA PRO A 126 -0.64 -0.84 18.28
C PRO A 126 0.59 -1.52 17.69
N SER A 127 0.45 -2.77 17.22
CA SER A 127 1.54 -3.42 16.50
C SER A 127 1.83 -2.74 15.15
N ALA A 128 3.05 -2.93 14.64
CA ALA A 128 3.39 -2.50 13.28
C ALA A 128 2.56 -3.24 12.22
N ALA A 129 2.15 -4.47 12.49
CA ALA A 129 1.29 -5.26 11.63
C ALA A 129 -0.11 -4.63 11.52
N LEU A 130 -0.68 -4.16 12.63
CA LEU A 130 -1.98 -3.48 12.63
C LEU A 130 -1.96 -2.19 11.81
N LEU A 131 -0.94 -1.36 12.00
CA LEU A 131 -0.80 -0.13 11.20
C LEU A 131 -0.62 -0.44 9.71
N LYS A 132 0.10 -1.52 9.38
CA LYS A 132 0.25 -1.97 7.99
C LYS A 132 -1.08 -2.49 7.43
N ALA A 133 -1.82 -3.30 8.19
CA ALA A 133 -3.12 -3.83 7.79
C ALA A 133 -4.10 -2.69 7.49
N PHE A 134 -4.21 -1.69 8.38
CA PHE A 134 -5.05 -0.52 8.12
C PHE A 134 -4.60 0.28 6.89
N ALA A 135 -3.30 0.51 6.72
CA ALA A 135 -2.81 1.29 5.60
C ALA A 135 -3.09 0.61 4.25
N VAL A 136 -2.98 -0.72 4.21
CA VAL A 136 -3.29 -1.55 3.04
C VAL A 136 -4.80 -1.69 2.81
N ASN A 137 -5.58 -1.89 3.87
CA ASN A 137 -7.02 -2.03 3.77
C ASN A 137 -7.70 -0.73 3.29
N ASN A 138 -7.11 0.42 3.61
CA ASN A 138 -7.62 1.72 3.20
C ASN A 138 -7.05 2.22 1.86
N ALA A 139 -6.08 1.51 1.26
CA ALA A 139 -5.43 1.95 0.04
C ALA A 139 -6.42 2.05 -1.14
N VAL A 140 -6.20 3.03 -2.01
CA VAL A 140 -7.04 3.31 -3.18
C VAL A 140 -6.36 2.76 -4.43
N ASP A 141 -7.02 1.84 -5.13
CA ASP A 141 -6.60 1.31 -6.43
C ASP A 141 -6.47 2.45 -7.46
N LEU A 142 -5.33 2.54 -8.14
CA LEU A 142 -5.06 3.53 -9.17
C LEU A 142 -5.46 3.06 -10.56
N TYR A 143 -5.90 1.81 -10.75
CA TYR A 143 -6.40 1.32 -12.03
C TYR A 143 -7.42 2.29 -12.66
N PRO A 144 -7.31 2.60 -13.97
CA PRO A 144 -6.37 2.04 -14.95
C PRO A 144 -5.03 2.81 -15.08
N GLY A 145 -4.77 3.77 -14.19
CA GLY A 145 -3.70 4.75 -14.30
C GLY A 145 -4.07 5.91 -15.23
N GLN A 146 -3.07 6.65 -15.72
CA GLN A 146 -3.32 7.91 -16.44
C GLN A 146 -3.68 7.76 -17.93
N TYR A 147 -3.47 6.58 -18.53
CA TYR A 147 -3.69 6.36 -19.97
C TYR A 147 -5.00 5.65 -20.32
N GLY A 148 -5.92 5.53 -19.37
CA GLY A 148 -7.23 4.91 -19.58
C GLY A 148 -7.20 3.37 -19.68
N SER A 149 -8.38 2.77 -19.82
CA SER A 149 -8.57 1.31 -19.67
C SER A 149 -8.26 0.48 -20.92
N GLU A 150 -8.09 1.09 -22.10
CA GLU A 150 -7.71 0.35 -23.31
C GLU A 150 -6.27 -0.18 -23.24
N ARG A 151 -5.38 0.60 -22.61
CA ARG A 151 -3.97 0.26 -22.36
C ARG A 151 -3.58 0.73 -20.96
N PRO A 152 -4.06 0.04 -19.91
CA PRO A 152 -3.88 0.48 -18.54
C PRO A 152 -2.39 0.54 -18.20
N GLU A 153 -1.98 1.66 -17.61
CA GLU A 153 -0.66 1.84 -17.01
C GLU A 153 -0.51 0.96 -15.77
N VAL A 154 -1.60 0.91 -14.99
CA VAL A 154 -1.66 0.25 -13.69
C VAL A 154 -2.70 -0.87 -13.77
N PRO A 155 -2.32 -2.14 -13.58
CA PRO A 155 -3.26 -3.25 -13.41
C PRO A 155 -4.13 -3.05 -12.16
N ARG A 156 -5.23 -3.80 -12.00
CA ARG A 156 -6.00 -3.71 -10.74
C ARG A 156 -5.15 -4.08 -9.54
N ALA A 157 -5.35 -3.40 -8.42
CA ALA A 157 -4.71 -3.77 -7.19
C ALA A 157 -5.21 -5.16 -6.71
N PRO A 158 -4.31 -6.04 -6.25
CA PRO A 158 -2.89 -5.77 -6.12
C PRO A 158 -2.04 -6.08 -7.32
N ASN A 159 -0.93 -5.36 -7.43
CA ASN A 159 0.05 -5.57 -8.49
C ASN A 159 1.43 -5.03 -8.09
N CYS A 160 2.45 -5.36 -8.88
CA CYS A 160 3.83 -4.93 -8.64
C CYS A 160 4.14 -3.49 -9.10
N VAL A 161 3.14 -2.74 -9.58
CA VAL A 161 3.29 -1.34 -10.00
C VAL A 161 2.98 -0.41 -8.84
N GLU A 162 1.79 -0.56 -8.23
CA GLU A 162 1.31 0.28 -7.12
C GLU A 162 1.27 -0.43 -5.76
N GLY A 163 1.51 -1.74 -5.73
CA GLY A 163 1.30 -2.55 -4.54
C GLY A 163 -0.18 -2.80 -4.27
N TRP A 164 -0.62 -2.41 -3.08
CA TRP A 164 -2.02 -2.49 -2.64
C TRP A 164 -2.85 -1.26 -2.98
N GLY A 165 -2.21 -0.22 -3.54
CA GLY A 165 -2.83 1.04 -3.94
C GLY A 165 -2.16 2.26 -3.33
N ARG A 166 -2.75 3.42 -3.60
CA ARG A 166 -2.34 4.70 -3.03
C ARG A 166 -2.77 4.83 -1.58
N PHE A 167 -1.84 5.26 -0.73
CA PHE A 167 -2.10 5.51 0.68
C PHE A 167 -3.17 6.59 0.89
N ALA A 168 -4.18 6.29 1.72
CA ALA A 168 -5.33 7.14 2.01
C ALA A 168 -5.62 7.12 3.52
N ALA A 169 -4.85 7.90 4.29
CA ALA A 169 -4.92 7.93 5.75
C ALA A 169 -6.28 8.40 6.27
N GLU A 170 -6.98 9.23 5.52
CA GLU A 170 -8.29 9.78 5.85
C GLU A 170 -9.35 8.69 6.06
N ARG A 171 -9.29 7.60 5.28
CA ARG A 171 -10.22 6.47 5.37
C ARG A 171 -10.10 5.69 6.67
N PHE A 172 -8.93 5.75 7.34
CA PHE A 172 -8.76 5.17 8.67
C PHE A 172 -9.67 5.85 9.70
N TYR A 173 -9.98 7.14 9.56
CA TYR A 173 -10.75 7.87 10.56
C TYR A 173 -12.26 7.63 10.46
N ASP A 174 -12.74 7.02 9.38
CA ASP A 174 -14.12 6.55 9.26
C ASP A 174 -14.30 5.22 10.00
N ARG A 175 -14.42 5.32 11.33
CA ARG A 175 -14.59 4.15 12.20
C ARG A 175 -15.93 3.44 12.02
N GLY A 176 -16.92 4.10 11.41
CA GLY A 176 -18.21 3.48 11.08
C GLY A 176 -18.08 2.36 10.06
N SER A 177 -17.02 2.41 9.24
CA SER A 177 -16.69 1.34 8.30
C SER A 177 -16.06 0.10 8.94
N TRP A 178 -15.68 0.12 10.24
CA TRP A 178 -14.91 -0.99 10.82
C TRP A 178 -15.84 -2.11 11.31
N LEU A 179 -15.86 -3.24 10.60
CA LEU A 179 -16.61 -4.43 11.02
C LEU A 179 -15.86 -5.25 12.07
N LYS A 180 -14.53 -5.37 11.91
CA LYS A 180 -13.68 -6.09 12.87
C LYS A 180 -12.23 -5.61 12.76
N VAL A 181 -11.61 -5.45 13.92
CA VAL A 181 -10.18 -5.15 14.03
C VAL A 181 -9.58 -6.10 15.06
N VAL A 182 -8.50 -6.77 14.70
CA VAL A 182 -7.74 -7.71 15.55
C VAL A 182 -6.28 -7.32 15.48
N ASP A 183 -5.64 -7.26 16.64
CA ASP A 183 -4.20 -7.09 16.80
C ASP A 183 -3.75 -8.14 17.80
N ASP A 184 -3.55 -9.36 17.29
CA ASP A 184 -3.32 -10.58 18.05
C ASP A 184 -1.83 -10.77 18.32
N GLU A 185 -1.45 -10.62 19.60
CA GLU A 185 -0.08 -10.78 20.08
C GLU A 185 0.23 -12.22 20.56
N GLU A 186 -0.78 -13.06 20.78
CA GLU A 186 -0.59 -14.47 21.16
C GLU A 186 -0.12 -15.28 19.95
N GLY A 187 -0.66 -14.96 18.77
CA GLY A 187 -0.31 -15.53 17.49
C GLY A 187 -0.84 -16.94 17.26
N LEU A 188 -0.42 -17.51 16.12
CA LEU A 188 -0.80 -18.87 15.70
C LEU A 188 0.41 -19.79 15.60
N ARG A 189 0.19 -21.07 15.89
CA ARG A 189 1.11 -22.18 15.64
C ARG A 189 0.64 -22.96 14.41
N THR A 190 1.55 -23.69 13.77
CA THR A 190 1.23 -24.54 12.61
C THR A 190 -0.01 -25.41 12.86
N GLY A 191 -0.98 -25.34 11.95
CA GLY A 191 -2.24 -26.07 12.01
C GLY A 191 -3.36 -25.36 12.80
N GLU A 192 -3.05 -24.28 13.52
CA GLU A 192 -4.08 -23.49 14.22
C GLU A 192 -4.81 -22.54 13.26
N ALA A 193 -6.03 -22.20 13.63
CA ALA A 193 -6.87 -21.27 12.89
C ALA A 193 -7.64 -20.34 13.82
N ARG A 194 -8.05 -19.19 13.27
CA ARG A 194 -9.01 -18.25 13.87
C ARG A 194 -10.11 -17.98 12.85
N VAL A 195 -11.35 -18.09 13.30
CA VAL A 195 -12.53 -17.93 12.45
C VAL A 195 -13.37 -16.78 12.99
N PHE A 196 -13.66 -15.83 12.12
CA PHE A 196 -14.47 -14.64 12.42
C PHE A 196 -15.71 -14.67 11.54
N ARG A 197 -16.89 -14.56 12.17
CA ARG A 197 -18.16 -14.44 11.45
C ARG A 197 -18.58 -12.98 11.45
N ILE A 198 -18.75 -12.41 10.27
CA ILE A 198 -18.99 -10.99 10.05
C ILE A 198 -20.32 -10.83 9.34
N GLU A 199 -21.26 -10.16 10.00
CA GLU A 199 -22.52 -9.76 9.39
C GLU A 199 -22.27 -8.52 8.52
N VAL A 200 -22.56 -8.63 7.22
CA VAL A 200 -22.53 -7.50 6.29
C VAL A 200 -23.97 -7.08 6.02
N GLU A 201 -24.38 -5.94 6.57
CA GLU A 201 -25.77 -5.45 6.43
C GLU A 201 -25.99 -4.69 5.10
N GLY A 202 -24.91 -4.16 4.51
CA GLY A 202 -24.93 -3.39 3.27
C GLY A 202 -23.57 -2.75 3.00
N GLY A 203 -23.49 -1.97 1.91
CA GLY A 203 -22.25 -1.39 1.42
C GLY A 203 -21.96 -1.82 -0.01
N THR A 204 -20.85 -1.32 -0.55
CA THR A 204 -20.42 -1.64 -1.92
C THR A 204 -19.21 -2.56 -1.96
N GLU A 205 -18.34 -2.49 -0.95
CA GLU A 205 -17.09 -3.24 -0.94
C GLU A 205 -16.76 -3.73 0.47
N LEU A 206 -16.46 -5.03 0.59
CA LEU A 206 -15.86 -5.63 1.79
C LEU A 206 -14.36 -5.81 1.56
N ARG A 207 -13.54 -5.22 2.44
CA ARG A 207 -12.08 -5.34 2.42
C ARG A 207 -11.59 -6.04 3.69
N VAL A 208 -10.90 -7.16 3.49
CA VAL A 208 -10.31 -7.98 4.55
C VAL A 208 -8.80 -8.01 4.34
N THR A 209 -8.03 -7.42 5.26
CA THR A 209 -6.57 -7.42 5.19
C THR A 209 -5.96 -8.10 6.40
N LEU A 210 -5.18 -9.14 6.15
CA LEU A 210 -4.29 -9.81 7.09
C LEU A 210 -2.86 -9.28 6.88
N ALA A 211 -2.16 -8.96 7.96
CA ALA A 211 -0.73 -8.63 7.92
C ALA A 211 0.00 -9.17 9.15
N TRP A 212 1.27 -9.54 8.96
CA TRP A 212 2.13 -9.95 10.07
C TRP A 212 3.56 -9.47 9.89
N THR A 213 4.25 -9.27 11.01
CA THR A 213 5.70 -9.06 11.03
C THR A 213 6.35 -10.44 11.03
N ASP A 214 6.74 -10.90 9.85
CA ASP A 214 7.35 -12.21 9.66
C ASP A 214 8.76 -12.30 10.28
N TYR A 215 9.19 -13.52 10.57
CA TYR A 215 10.54 -13.80 11.04
C TYR A 215 11.58 -13.44 9.95
N PRO A 216 12.75 -12.88 10.29
CA PRO A 216 13.76 -12.53 9.30
C PRO A 216 14.26 -13.76 8.54
N SER A 217 14.18 -13.70 7.21
CA SER A 217 14.77 -14.71 6.33
C SER A 217 16.30 -14.61 6.25
N LEU A 218 16.93 -15.62 5.64
CA LEU A 218 18.37 -15.60 5.33
C LEU A 218 18.64 -14.88 3.99
N PRO A 219 19.74 -14.11 3.85
CA PRO A 219 20.08 -13.44 2.60
C PRO A 219 20.22 -14.37 1.38
N ALA A 220 20.65 -15.62 1.59
CA ALA A 220 20.85 -16.60 0.54
C ALA A 220 19.58 -17.45 0.25
N ALA A 221 18.47 -17.22 0.96
CA ALA A 221 17.24 -17.97 0.74
C ALA A 221 16.62 -17.62 -0.62
N ARG A 222 16.04 -18.63 -1.29
CA ARG A 222 15.32 -18.42 -2.56
C ARG A 222 13.97 -17.73 -2.35
N LEU A 223 13.29 -18.06 -1.26
CA LEU A 223 12.04 -17.45 -0.82
C LEU A 223 12.29 -16.81 0.54
N HIS A 224 11.70 -15.63 0.76
CA HIS A 224 11.93 -14.87 1.98
C HIS A 224 10.75 -14.90 2.97
N LEU A 225 9.64 -15.56 2.65
CA LEU A 225 8.56 -15.85 3.61
C LEU A 225 9.00 -17.01 4.52
N VAL A 226 8.94 -16.82 5.83
CA VAL A 226 9.33 -17.80 6.83
C VAL A 226 8.11 -18.43 7.49
N ASN A 227 7.24 -17.60 8.08
CA ASN A 227 5.97 -18.03 8.65
C ASN A 227 4.84 -17.72 7.66
N ASP A 228 4.12 -18.78 7.29
CA ASP A 228 3.08 -18.81 6.26
C ASP A 228 1.71 -18.85 6.94
N LEU A 229 1.02 -17.69 6.92
CA LEU A 229 -0.37 -17.54 7.35
C LEU A 229 -1.23 -17.33 6.11
N ASP A 230 -2.36 -18.04 6.02
CA ASP A 230 -3.29 -17.93 4.90
C ASP A 230 -4.64 -17.35 5.37
N LEU A 231 -5.14 -16.40 4.60
CA LEU A 231 -6.45 -15.75 4.68
C LEU A 231 -7.40 -16.41 3.69
N ARG A 232 -8.64 -16.61 4.13
CA ARG A 232 -9.75 -17.01 3.26
C ARG A 232 -11.03 -16.32 3.68
N VAL A 233 -11.84 -15.91 2.72
CA VAL A 233 -13.18 -15.38 2.97
C VAL A 233 -14.20 -16.29 2.32
N ILE A 234 -15.23 -16.66 3.06
CA ILE A 234 -16.34 -17.50 2.58
C ILE A 234 -17.59 -16.62 2.57
N GLY A 235 -18.20 -16.48 1.40
CA GLY A 235 -19.44 -15.72 1.21
C GLY A 235 -20.67 -16.41 1.80
N PRO A 236 -21.80 -15.71 1.91
CA PRO A 236 -23.03 -16.26 2.46
C PRO A 236 -23.59 -17.46 1.66
N GLU A 237 -23.26 -17.55 0.36
CA GLU A 237 -23.66 -18.66 -0.51
C GLU A 237 -22.63 -19.82 -0.52
N GLY A 238 -21.54 -19.70 0.23
CA GLY A 238 -20.48 -20.70 0.32
C GLY A 238 -19.33 -20.52 -0.66
N ASP A 239 -19.36 -19.48 -1.51
CA ASP A 239 -18.24 -19.11 -2.38
C ASP A 239 -16.97 -18.82 -1.58
N VAL A 240 -15.84 -19.29 -2.08
CA VAL A 240 -14.55 -19.14 -1.43
C VAL A 240 -13.69 -18.13 -2.19
N PHE A 241 -13.20 -17.12 -1.46
CA PHE A 241 -12.34 -16.08 -1.98
C PHE A 241 -10.96 -16.15 -1.35
N TYR A 242 -9.95 -16.13 -2.22
CA TYR A 242 -8.54 -16.21 -1.87
C TYR A 242 -7.88 -14.83 -1.98
N PRO A 243 -6.77 -14.61 -1.23
CA PRO A 243 -6.17 -13.30 -1.14
C PRO A 243 -5.40 -12.95 -2.40
N ASN A 244 -5.15 -11.65 -2.53
CA ASN A 244 -4.19 -11.09 -3.47
C ASN A 244 -4.52 -11.35 -4.95
N GLY A 245 -5.81 -11.50 -5.27
CA GLY A 245 -6.29 -11.75 -6.64
C GLY A 245 -5.97 -13.16 -7.15
N ARG A 246 -5.65 -14.10 -6.25
CA ARG A 246 -5.34 -15.49 -6.56
C ARG A 246 -6.59 -16.37 -6.51
N ASP A 247 -6.48 -17.56 -7.07
CA ASP A 247 -7.46 -18.66 -6.96
C ASP A 247 -7.08 -19.70 -5.88
N SER A 248 -5.97 -19.43 -5.16
CA SER A 248 -5.42 -20.25 -4.09
C SER A 248 -4.78 -19.37 -3.02
N ARG A 249 -4.30 -19.98 -1.94
CA ARG A 249 -3.45 -19.32 -0.93
C ARG A 249 -2.25 -18.57 -1.52
N ASP A 250 -1.70 -17.58 -0.80
CA ASP A 250 -0.50 -16.84 -1.19
C ASP A 250 0.74 -17.27 -0.38
N PRO A 251 1.59 -18.16 -0.92
CA PRO A 251 2.76 -18.66 -0.18
C PRO A 251 3.96 -17.69 -0.17
N LEU A 252 3.79 -16.44 -0.59
CA LEU A 252 4.89 -15.48 -0.77
C LEU A 252 4.76 -14.24 0.12
N ASN A 253 3.55 -13.68 0.22
CA ASN A 253 3.37 -12.35 0.79
C ASN A 253 2.99 -12.40 2.28
N ASN A 254 3.63 -11.57 3.11
CA ASN A 254 3.25 -11.38 4.51
C ASN A 254 2.12 -10.35 4.71
N VAL A 255 1.38 -10.09 3.64
CA VAL A 255 0.17 -9.28 3.59
C VAL A 255 -0.75 -9.97 2.60
N GLU A 256 -1.96 -10.24 3.07
CA GLU A 256 -2.98 -10.89 2.28
C GLU A 256 -4.25 -10.05 2.35
N ARG A 257 -4.80 -9.67 1.19
CA ARG A 257 -6.03 -8.89 1.11
C ARG A 257 -7.04 -9.55 0.19
N VAL A 258 -8.27 -9.64 0.67
CA VAL A 258 -9.45 -9.96 -0.13
C VAL A 258 -10.32 -8.70 -0.23
N THR A 259 -10.76 -8.37 -1.44
CA THR A 259 -11.66 -7.25 -1.73
C THR A 259 -12.82 -7.78 -2.55
N LEU A 260 -14.05 -7.62 -2.05
CA LEU A 260 -15.27 -8.18 -2.64
C LEU A 260 -16.30 -7.08 -2.90
N ASP A 261 -16.94 -7.11 -4.06
CA ASP A 261 -18.17 -6.35 -4.31
C ASP A 261 -19.34 -7.02 -3.59
N VAL A 262 -19.83 -6.34 -2.56
CA VAL A 262 -20.94 -6.78 -1.70
C VAL A 262 -22.22 -5.98 -1.96
N SER A 263 -22.28 -5.20 -3.04
CA SER A 263 -23.46 -4.44 -3.44
C SER A 263 -24.65 -5.37 -3.61
N GLY A 264 -25.67 -5.20 -2.76
CA GLY A 264 -26.87 -6.06 -2.78
C GLY A 264 -26.63 -7.51 -2.33
N LYS A 265 -25.51 -7.81 -1.67
CA LYS A 265 -25.16 -9.13 -1.13
C LYS A 265 -24.96 -9.11 0.39
N PRO A 266 -25.97 -8.68 1.17
CA PRO A 266 -25.88 -8.73 2.62
C PRO A 266 -25.85 -10.18 3.11
N GLY A 267 -25.37 -10.38 4.33
CA GLY A 267 -25.39 -11.67 5.01
C GLY A 267 -24.11 -11.97 5.77
N LEU A 268 -23.98 -13.23 6.19
CA LEU A 268 -22.89 -13.69 7.03
C LEU A 268 -21.69 -14.13 6.20
N TYR A 269 -20.59 -13.39 6.29
CA TYR A 269 -19.29 -13.76 5.72
C TYR A 269 -18.43 -14.41 6.79
N THR A 270 -17.74 -15.49 6.44
CA THR A 270 -16.78 -16.15 7.34
C THR A 270 -15.36 -15.82 6.89
N VAL A 271 -14.58 -15.21 7.78
CA VAL A 271 -13.16 -14.90 7.57
C VAL A 271 -12.32 -15.85 8.37
N GLU A 272 -11.42 -16.57 7.70
CA GLU A 272 -10.55 -17.57 8.31
C GLU A 272 -9.10 -17.14 8.14
N VAL A 273 -8.35 -17.17 9.25
CA VAL A 273 -6.89 -17.02 9.27
C VAL A 273 -6.31 -18.33 9.75
N THR A 274 -5.46 -18.95 8.94
CA THR A 274 -4.89 -20.27 9.22
C THR A 274 -3.37 -20.21 9.20
N ALA A 275 -2.72 -20.93 10.11
CA ALA A 275 -1.27 -21.05 10.14
C ALA A 275 -0.83 -22.29 9.36
N TRP A 276 -0.58 -22.14 8.06
CA TRP A 276 -0.18 -23.24 7.20
C TRP A 276 1.16 -23.84 7.61
N ASN A 277 2.16 -22.99 7.81
CA ASN A 277 3.49 -23.42 8.25
C ASN A 277 4.18 -22.29 9.02
N VAL A 278 4.31 -22.45 10.33
CA VAL A 278 4.93 -21.47 11.23
C VAL A 278 6.12 -22.13 11.93
N PRO A 279 7.27 -22.30 11.24
CA PRO A 279 8.46 -22.90 11.83
C PRO A 279 9.00 -22.09 13.02
N PHE A 280 8.77 -20.77 13.05
CA PHE A 280 9.11 -19.91 14.18
C PHE A 280 7.82 -19.44 14.87
N ALA A 281 7.27 -20.32 15.70
CA ALA A 281 5.99 -20.12 16.37
C ALA A 281 6.09 -19.50 17.77
N PRO A 282 5.01 -18.85 18.27
CA PRO A 282 3.81 -18.47 17.50
C PRO A 282 4.07 -17.25 16.61
N GLN A 283 3.25 -17.06 15.57
CA GLN A 283 3.26 -15.87 14.71
C GLN A 283 2.10 -14.93 15.05
N PRO A 284 2.36 -13.80 15.73
CA PRO A 284 1.41 -12.70 15.90
C PRO A 284 0.95 -12.12 14.56
N TYR A 285 -0.28 -11.62 14.50
CA TYR A 285 -0.84 -11.03 13.29
C TYR A 285 -1.86 -9.93 13.59
N ALA A 286 -2.18 -9.12 12.58
CA ALA A 286 -3.28 -8.19 12.63
C ALA A 286 -4.26 -8.44 11.48
N LEU A 287 -5.54 -8.25 11.76
CA LEU A 287 -6.64 -8.39 10.80
C LEU A 287 -7.52 -7.15 10.86
N VAL A 288 -7.79 -6.56 9.71
CA VAL A 288 -8.72 -5.43 9.55
C VAL A 288 -9.80 -5.82 8.56
N ILE A 289 -11.06 -5.64 8.95
CA ILE A 289 -12.25 -5.90 8.14
C ILE A 289 -13.07 -4.61 8.09
N GLN A 290 -13.29 -4.09 6.88
CA GLN A 290 -14.07 -2.88 6.62
C GLN A 290 -15.01 -3.07 5.44
#